data_AF-A0A952WFT6-F1
#
_entry.id   AF-A0A952WFT6-F1
#
_cell.length_a   1.000
_cell.length_b   1.000
_cell.length_c   1.000
_cell.angle_alpha   90.00
_cell.angle_beta   90.00
_cell.angle_gamma   90.00
#
_symmetry.space_group_name_H-M   'P 1'
#
loop_
_entity.id
_entity.type
_entity.pdbx_description
1 polymer ?
#
loop_
_entity_poly.entity_id
_entity_poly.type
_entity_poly.pdbx_seq_one_letter_code
_entity_poly.pdbx_strand_id
1 'polypeptide(L)'
;MRKLAAAATVLFAHFCQGQQFFDGTFLDSQWTASKLVDTTPSADALVSGLRGSGGMPGDCRLVVHNWQVVPAGVSILFGHIKSSLPHSAGALGSTASLEISFDAACNSAPHVNAIGFGPVLFQGSKRFTVPGVAALAGGPWVHYSGTIRRTDWVQIGGSDKPDFSAGADPVFLGFYSGNGGSGIDARLTASGRVDNFLVRYIPACPADLNGDGLVEDTDFTIFVAAYNILDCADPSMPANCPADFNSDGFVDDADFLVFVQAYNELLCP
;
A
#
# COMPACT_ATOMS: atom_id res chain seq x y z
N MET A 1 -6.34 -16.07 -56.40
CA MET A 1 -6.28 -14.88 -55.52
C MET A 1 -7.04 -15.18 -54.23
N ARG A 2 -6.34 -15.56 -53.15
CA ARG A 2 -6.94 -15.81 -51.83
C ARG A 2 -6.85 -14.53 -51.00
N LYS A 3 -8.00 -13.97 -50.62
CA LYS A 3 -8.08 -12.82 -49.70
C LYS A 3 -7.82 -13.31 -48.28
N LEU A 4 -6.70 -12.88 -47.69
CA LEU A 4 -6.44 -12.99 -46.25
C LEU A 4 -7.27 -11.90 -45.55
N ALA A 5 -8.28 -12.32 -44.77
CA ALA A 5 -8.98 -11.42 -43.86
C ALA A 5 -8.13 -11.29 -42.59
N ALA A 6 -7.57 -10.11 -42.35
CA ALA A 6 -6.94 -9.79 -41.08
C ALA A 6 -8.04 -9.65 -40.02
N ALA A 7 -8.08 -10.56 -39.05
CA ALA A 7 -8.91 -10.40 -37.87
C ALA A 7 -8.33 -9.26 -37.03
N ALA A 8 -9.04 -8.14 -36.98
CA ALA A 8 -8.74 -7.07 -36.04
C ALA A 8 -9.07 -7.59 -34.63
N THR A 9 -8.05 -8.02 -33.89
CA THR A 9 -8.18 -8.29 -32.47
C THR A 9 -8.46 -6.96 -31.78
N VAL A 10 -9.72 -6.71 -31.45
CA VAL A 10 -10.10 -5.62 -30.54
C VAL A 10 -9.56 -6.00 -29.17
N LEU A 11 -8.43 -5.43 -28.76
CA LEU A 11 -8.02 -5.44 -27.36
C LEU A 11 -9.06 -4.61 -26.60
N PHE A 12 -9.92 -5.27 -25.84
CA PHE A 12 -10.71 -4.59 -24.82
C PHE A 12 -9.73 -4.11 -23.75
N ALA A 13 -9.51 -2.79 -23.70
CA ALA A 13 -8.85 -2.15 -22.57
C ALA A 13 -9.60 -2.58 -21.29
N HIS A 14 -8.90 -3.27 -20.40
CA HIS A 14 -9.46 -3.61 -19.11
C HIS A 14 -9.61 -2.30 -18.35
N PHE A 15 -10.85 -1.94 -18.04
CA PHE A 15 -11.17 -0.82 -17.17
C PHE A 15 -10.35 -0.93 -15.89
N CYS A 16 -9.61 0.13 -15.55
CA CYS A 16 -8.85 0.21 -14.31
C CYS A 16 -9.82 0.53 -13.16
N GLN A 17 -10.73 -0.40 -12.84
CA GLN A 17 -11.51 -0.28 -11.61
C GLN A 17 -10.55 -0.48 -10.44
N GLY A 18 -10.53 0.47 -9.51
CA GLY A 18 -9.73 0.39 -8.29
C GLY A 18 -9.89 -0.99 -7.65
N GLN A 19 -8.83 -1.79 -7.68
CA GLN A 19 -8.88 -3.13 -7.09
C GLN A 19 -9.05 -2.93 -5.58
N GLN A 20 -9.90 -3.75 -4.98
CA GLN A 20 -10.02 -3.79 -3.54
C GLN A 20 -9.67 -5.17 -3.01
N PHE A 21 -9.08 -5.16 -1.83
CA PHE A 21 -8.71 -6.33 -1.07
C PHE A 21 -9.31 -6.19 0.32
N PHE A 22 -10.00 -7.25 0.76
CA PHE A 22 -10.55 -7.36 2.10
C PHE A 22 -9.98 -8.63 2.76
N ASP A 23 -9.71 -8.59 4.05
CA ASP A 23 -9.21 -9.70 4.85
C ASP A 23 -10.13 -10.92 4.87
N GLY A 24 -11.45 -10.73 4.89
CA GLY A 24 -12.47 -11.77 4.92
C GLY A 24 -12.73 -12.26 6.34
N THR A 25 -12.20 -13.44 6.68
CA THR A 25 -12.36 -14.07 8.02
C THR A 25 -11.01 -14.42 8.66
N PHE A 26 -9.92 -13.83 8.16
CA PHE A 26 -8.53 -14.14 8.57
C PHE A 26 -8.21 -15.64 8.61
N LEU A 27 -8.55 -16.39 7.57
CA LEU A 27 -8.16 -17.80 7.48
C LEU A 27 -6.63 -17.94 7.63
N ASP A 28 -6.17 -18.71 8.61
CA ASP A 28 -4.73 -18.79 8.94
C ASP A 28 -3.86 -19.24 7.75
N SER A 29 -4.41 -20.08 6.88
CA SER A 29 -3.74 -20.53 5.65
C SER A 29 -3.47 -19.41 4.63
N GLN A 30 -4.13 -18.27 4.78
CA GLN A 30 -3.97 -17.11 3.91
C GLN A 30 -3.05 -16.04 4.50
N TRP A 31 -2.58 -16.18 5.75
CA TRP A 31 -1.84 -15.12 6.44
C TRP A 31 -0.55 -15.65 7.07
N THR A 32 0.58 -15.09 6.64
CA THR A 32 1.90 -15.43 7.16
C THR A 32 2.42 -14.31 8.05
N ALA A 33 2.92 -14.67 9.24
CA ALA A 33 3.63 -13.73 10.10
C ALA A 33 5.15 -13.80 9.82
N SER A 34 5.80 -12.65 9.66
CA SER A 34 7.23 -12.52 9.42
C SER A 34 7.84 -11.55 10.42
N LYS A 35 8.96 -11.92 11.03
CA LYS A 35 9.77 -11.02 11.87
C LYS A 35 10.41 -9.96 10.97
N LEU A 36 10.28 -8.68 11.34
CA LEU A 36 10.82 -7.54 10.59
C LEU A 36 11.91 -6.81 11.38
N VAL A 37 11.65 -6.56 12.67
CA VAL A 37 12.61 -5.96 13.61
C VAL A 37 12.54 -6.76 14.90
N ASP A 38 13.70 -7.08 15.47
CA ASP A 38 13.81 -7.69 16.79
C ASP A 38 15.14 -7.27 17.41
N THR A 39 15.07 -6.34 18.34
CA THR A 39 16.25 -5.85 19.08
C THR A 39 16.34 -6.47 20.47
N THR A 40 15.64 -7.59 20.73
CA THR A 40 15.81 -8.33 21.98
C THR A 40 17.21 -8.95 22.06
N PRO A 41 17.78 -9.18 23.27
CA PRO A 41 19.16 -9.65 23.43
C PRO A 41 19.51 -10.93 22.67
N SER A 42 18.51 -11.80 22.45
CA SER A 42 18.66 -13.09 21.77
C SER A 42 17.94 -13.16 20.42
N ALA A 43 17.36 -12.04 19.95
CA ALA A 43 16.43 -12.02 18.82
C ALA A 43 15.35 -13.12 18.91
N ASP A 44 14.87 -13.39 20.12
CA ASP A 44 14.01 -14.51 20.46
C ASP A 44 12.53 -14.12 20.58
N ALA A 45 12.18 -12.89 20.17
CA ALA A 45 10.80 -12.47 20.17
C ALA A 45 9.97 -13.39 19.27
N LEU A 46 8.81 -13.79 19.77
CA LEU A 46 7.86 -14.65 19.07
C LEU A 46 6.56 -13.90 18.82
N VAL A 47 5.95 -14.20 17.68
CA VAL A 47 4.58 -13.82 17.37
C VAL A 47 3.77 -15.05 17.01
N SER A 48 2.54 -15.12 17.50
CA SER A 48 1.50 -15.97 16.91
C SER A 48 0.43 -15.09 16.31
N GLY A 49 0.05 -15.38 15.07
CA GLY A 49 -1.13 -14.84 14.42
C GLY A 49 -2.12 -15.97 14.21
N LEU A 50 -3.26 -15.93 14.90
CA LEU A 50 -4.29 -16.96 14.84
C LEU A 50 -5.64 -16.31 14.58
N ARG A 51 -6.50 -16.98 13.82
CA ARG A 51 -7.91 -16.62 13.74
C ARG A 51 -8.54 -16.73 15.13
N GLY A 52 -9.26 -15.70 15.55
CA GLY A 52 -9.98 -15.66 16.81
C GLY A 52 -11.38 -15.07 16.63
N SER A 53 -12.31 -15.42 17.51
CA SER A 53 -13.66 -14.83 17.51
C SER A 53 -13.68 -13.43 18.13
N GLY A 54 -14.69 -12.63 17.82
CA GLY A 54 -14.96 -11.35 18.48
C GLY A 54 -14.48 -10.11 17.70
N GLY A 55 -14.41 -10.24 16.38
CA GLY A 55 -14.32 -9.15 15.42
C GLY A 55 -15.59 -8.29 15.32
N MET A 56 -15.61 -7.33 14.39
CA MET A 56 -16.66 -6.32 14.19
C MET A 56 -17.33 -6.40 12.80
N PRO A 57 -18.25 -7.34 12.56
CA PRO A 57 -18.56 -8.54 13.34
C PRO A 57 -17.73 -9.76 12.90
N GLY A 58 -17.69 -10.80 13.73
CA GLY A 58 -17.22 -12.13 13.31
C GLY A 58 -15.83 -12.48 13.81
N ASP A 59 -14.96 -12.88 12.89
CA ASP A 59 -13.60 -13.36 13.20
C ASP A 59 -12.57 -12.27 12.96
N CYS A 60 -11.58 -12.23 13.83
CA CYS A 60 -10.45 -11.31 13.77
C CYS A 60 -9.13 -12.07 13.72
N ARG A 61 -8.03 -11.36 13.47
CA ARG A 61 -6.68 -11.87 13.67
C ARG A 61 -6.21 -11.53 15.08
N LEU A 62 -6.08 -12.54 15.94
CA LEU A 62 -5.43 -12.42 17.24
C LEU A 62 -3.91 -12.44 17.06
N VAL A 63 -3.25 -11.40 17.56
CA VAL A 63 -1.80 -11.29 17.60
C VAL A 63 -1.33 -11.39 19.05
N VAL A 64 -0.40 -12.29 19.32
CA VAL A 64 0.25 -12.40 20.63
C VAL A 64 1.76 -12.22 20.44
N HIS A 65 2.33 -11.26 21.15
CA HIS A 65 3.78 -11.06 21.23
C HIS A 65 4.30 -11.64 22.53
N ASN A 66 5.45 -12.31 22.44
CA ASN A 66 6.20 -12.77 23.60
C ASN A 66 7.67 -12.40 23.41
N TRP A 67 8.22 -11.57 24.30
CA TRP A 67 9.57 -11.03 24.14
C TRP A 67 10.25 -10.74 25.49
N GLN A 68 11.57 -10.73 25.50
CA GLN A 68 12.36 -10.31 26.66
C GLN A 68 12.68 -8.81 26.56
N VAL A 69 12.29 -8.06 27.59
CA VAL A 69 12.77 -6.68 27.78
C VAL A 69 14.05 -6.71 28.58
N VAL A 70 15.01 -5.88 28.19
CA VAL A 70 16.20 -5.56 28.97
C VAL A 70 16.24 -4.07 29.27
N PRO A 71 17.04 -3.62 30.26
CA PRO A 71 17.08 -2.21 30.65
C PRO A 71 17.35 -1.23 29.50
N ALA A 72 18.08 -1.65 28.46
CA ALA A 72 18.51 -0.82 27.33
C ALA A 72 17.42 -0.44 26.31
N GLY A 73 16.17 -0.86 26.49
CA GLY A 73 15.12 -0.60 25.50
C GLY A 73 15.13 -1.64 24.38
N VAL A 74 13.96 -2.18 24.04
CA VAL A 74 13.78 -3.16 22.97
C VAL A 74 12.63 -2.76 22.06
N SER A 75 12.71 -3.15 20.79
CA SER A 75 11.67 -2.98 19.79
C SER A 75 11.51 -4.27 18.99
N ILE A 76 10.26 -4.68 18.82
CA ILE A 76 9.87 -5.82 18.00
C ILE A 76 8.83 -5.38 16.99
N LEU A 77 8.92 -5.90 15.77
CA LEU A 77 8.00 -5.62 14.69
C LEU A 77 7.80 -6.88 13.85
N PHE A 78 6.55 -7.25 13.62
CA PHE A 78 6.16 -8.41 12.82
C PHE A 78 5.16 -7.97 11.76
N GLY A 79 5.40 -8.36 10.51
CA GLY A 79 4.45 -8.18 9.41
C GLY A 79 3.55 -9.40 9.28
N HIS A 80 2.25 -9.18 9.14
CA HIS A 80 1.23 -10.21 8.86
C HIS A 80 0.76 -9.99 7.42
N ILE A 81 1.20 -10.84 6.51
CA ILE A 81 1.01 -10.68 5.06
C ILE A 81 -0.01 -11.69 4.55
N LYS A 82 -0.97 -11.22 3.74
CA LYS A 82 -1.91 -12.12 3.07
C LYS A 82 -1.24 -12.73 1.83
N SER A 83 -1.08 -14.06 1.85
CA SER A 83 -0.34 -14.82 0.84
C SER A 83 -1.08 -14.98 -0.49
N SER A 84 -2.41 -14.84 -0.50
CA SER A 84 -3.23 -15.34 -1.60
C SER A 84 -3.26 -14.47 -2.86
N LEU A 85 -2.73 -13.24 -2.85
CA LEU A 85 -2.71 -12.36 -4.02
C LEU A 85 -1.52 -11.37 -3.99
N PRO A 86 -0.33 -11.74 -4.53
CA PRO A 86 0.61 -10.72 -4.97
C PRO A 86 -0.12 -9.78 -5.94
N HIS A 87 -0.11 -8.49 -5.66
CA HIS A 87 -0.57 -7.51 -6.62
C HIS A 87 0.64 -7.17 -7.49
N SER A 88 0.71 -7.76 -8.68
CA SER A 88 1.66 -7.29 -9.69
C SER A 88 1.18 -5.95 -10.20
N ALA A 89 1.96 -4.89 -10.04
CA ALA A 89 1.64 -3.57 -10.59
C ALA A 89 1.32 -3.64 -12.10
N GLY A 90 1.92 -4.58 -12.84
CA GLY A 90 1.63 -4.79 -14.26
C GLY A 90 0.18 -5.21 -14.59
N ALA A 91 -0.61 -5.69 -13.62
CA ALA A 91 -2.02 -6.02 -13.83
C ALA A 91 -2.97 -4.84 -13.55
N LEU A 92 -2.53 -3.84 -12.78
CA LEU A 92 -3.32 -2.68 -12.39
C LEU A 92 -2.83 -1.37 -13.02
N GLY A 93 -1.72 -1.40 -13.74
CA GLY A 93 -1.01 -0.19 -14.13
C GLY A 93 -0.33 0.48 -12.93
N SER A 94 0.05 1.74 -13.12
CA SER A 94 0.61 2.54 -12.04
C SER A 94 -0.44 2.82 -10.96
N THR A 95 -0.04 2.79 -9.69
CA THR A 95 -0.89 3.12 -8.53
C THR A 95 -0.43 4.45 -7.93
N ALA A 96 -1.32 5.44 -7.80
CA ALA A 96 -1.00 6.72 -7.16
C ALA A 96 -0.95 6.58 -5.63
N SER A 97 -1.94 5.88 -5.06
CA SER A 97 -2.06 5.72 -3.61
C SER A 97 -2.84 4.47 -3.23
N LEU A 98 -2.80 4.15 -1.94
CA LEU A 98 -3.58 3.08 -1.33
C LEU A 98 -4.48 3.68 -0.26
N GLU A 99 -5.78 3.44 -0.34
CA GLU A 99 -6.64 3.67 0.82
C GLU A 99 -6.66 2.42 1.66
N ILE A 100 -6.28 2.56 2.93
CA ILE A 100 -6.22 1.44 3.86
C ILE A 100 -7.12 1.75 5.03
N SER A 101 -7.91 0.77 5.46
CA SER A 101 -8.63 0.83 6.72
C SER A 101 -8.55 -0.50 7.47
N PHE A 102 -8.68 -0.44 8.79
CA PHE A 102 -8.77 -1.59 9.68
C PHE A 102 -9.30 -1.18 11.04
N ASP A 103 -9.86 -2.13 11.77
CA ASP A 103 -10.16 -2.00 13.18
C ASP A 103 -9.07 -2.71 13.99
N ALA A 104 -8.66 -2.11 15.10
CA ALA A 104 -7.72 -2.73 16.02
C ALA A 104 -8.18 -2.60 17.47
N ALA A 105 -7.88 -3.62 18.28
CA ALA A 105 -8.13 -3.64 19.71
C ALA A 105 -6.91 -4.19 20.45
N CYS A 106 -6.73 -3.78 21.71
CA CYS A 106 -5.71 -4.35 22.59
C CYS A 106 -6.38 -5.15 23.71
N ASN A 107 -6.09 -6.44 23.79
CA ASN A 107 -6.66 -7.33 24.79
C ASN A 107 -5.90 -7.24 26.10
N SER A 108 -4.58 -7.25 26.00
CA SER A 108 -3.69 -7.17 27.15
C SER A 108 -2.36 -6.58 26.71
N ALA A 109 -1.95 -5.51 27.37
CA ALA A 109 -0.59 -5.01 27.29
C ALA A 109 -0.03 -4.97 28.72
N PRO A 110 1.02 -5.75 29.02
CA PRO A 110 1.66 -5.71 30.33
C PRO A 110 2.39 -4.37 30.44
N HIS A 111 2.11 -3.65 31.53
CA HIS A 111 2.59 -2.29 31.81
C HIS A 111 2.05 -1.21 30.84
N VAL A 112 2.52 0.03 30.96
CA VAL A 112 2.18 1.21 30.12
C VAL A 112 2.52 1.03 28.61
N ASN A 113 2.74 -0.19 28.17
CA ASN A 113 3.08 -0.50 26.79
C ASN A 113 1.81 -0.55 25.95
N ALA A 114 1.97 -0.20 24.68
CA ALA A 114 0.91 -0.29 23.69
C ALA A 114 1.29 -1.35 22.67
N ILE A 115 0.30 -2.06 22.11
CA ILE A 115 0.52 -2.79 20.86
C ILE A 115 0.32 -1.82 19.70
N GLY A 116 1.34 -1.72 18.85
CA GLY A 116 1.31 -0.92 17.65
C GLY A 116 0.71 -1.70 16.48
N PHE A 117 -0.19 -1.09 15.72
CA PHE A 117 -0.69 -1.62 14.45
C PHE A 117 -0.54 -0.58 13.34
N GLY A 118 -0.41 -1.06 12.12
CA GLY A 118 -0.38 -0.22 10.93
C GLY A 118 -0.13 -1.04 9.67
N PRO A 119 -0.16 -0.44 8.49
CA PRO A 119 0.02 -1.16 7.24
C PRO A 119 1.49 -1.51 7.00
N VAL A 120 1.71 -2.66 6.36
CA VAL A 120 3.02 -3.12 5.93
C VAL A 120 2.96 -3.56 4.46
N LEU A 121 4.06 -3.30 3.76
CA LEU A 121 4.20 -3.56 2.34
C LEU A 121 5.51 -4.29 2.06
N PHE A 122 5.44 -5.39 1.31
CA PHE A 122 6.59 -6.16 0.87
C PHE A 122 6.69 -6.04 -0.65
N GLN A 123 7.87 -5.65 -1.15
CA GLN A 123 8.15 -5.57 -2.58
C GLN A 123 9.58 -6.05 -2.83
N GLY A 124 9.71 -7.18 -3.53
CA GLY A 124 10.98 -7.90 -3.64
C GLY A 124 11.55 -8.25 -2.25
N SER A 125 12.80 -7.87 -2.00
CA SER A 125 13.47 -8.02 -0.70
C SER A 125 13.17 -6.88 0.28
N LYS A 126 12.53 -5.79 -0.16
CA LYS A 126 12.30 -4.59 0.63
C LYS A 126 11.01 -4.70 1.44
N ARG A 127 10.97 -4.03 2.59
CA ARG A 127 9.86 -4.02 3.54
C ARG A 127 9.59 -2.57 3.93
N PHE A 128 8.34 -2.17 3.91
CA PHE A 128 7.94 -0.79 4.19
C PHE A 128 6.79 -0.76 5.19
N THR A 129 6.75 0.29 6.00
CA THR A 129 5.66 0.57 6.95
C THR A 129 5.29 2.03 6.90
N VAL A 130 4.08 2.36 7.37
CA VAL A 130 3.69 3.74 7.63
C VAL A 130 3.81 4.00 9.14
N PRO A 131 4.64 4.95 9.59
CA PRO A 131 4.78 5.26 11.00
C PRO A 131 3.47 5.78 11.64
N GLY A 132 3.25 5.43 12.91
CA GLY A 132 2.31 6.15 13.78
C GLY A 132 0.81 5.89 13.58
N VAL A 133 0.42 4.77 12.96
CA VAL A 133 -1.01 4.54 12.65
C VAL A 133 -1.86 4.22 13.88
N ALA A 134 -1.47 3.23 14.69
CA ALA A 134 -2.19 2.88 15.91
C ALA A 134 -1.23 2.46 17.03
N ALA A 135 -1.45 2.95 18.24
CA ALA A 135 -0.81 2.47 19.47
C ALA A 135 -1.89 2.32 20.56
N LEU A 136 -2.21 1.08 20.91
CA LEU A 136 -3.30 0.75 21.82
C LEU A 136 -2.78 0.20 23.15
N ALA A 137 -3.06 0.89 24.26
CA ALA A 137 -2.70 0.49 25.62
C ALA A 137 -3.92 -0.11 26.37
N GLY A 138 -4.54 -1.13 25.76
CA GLY A 138 -5.85 -1.66 26.16
C GLY A 138 -7.02 -0.87 25.55
N GLY A 139 -8.20 -1.48 25.53
CA GLY A 139 -9.43 -0.80 25.16
C GLY A 139 -10.28 -1.52 24.11
N PRO A 140 -11.43 -0.92 23.74
CA PRO A 140 -12.31 -1.45 22.72
C PRO A 140 -11.67 -1.37 21.33
N TRP A 141 -12.39 -1.85 20.33
CA TRP A 141 -12.05 -1.66 18.92
C TRP A 141 -12.00 -0.17 18.56
N VAL A 142 -10.97 0.20 17.80
CA VAL A 142 -10.77 1.53 17.24
C VAL A 142 -10.59 1.39 15.73
N HIS A 143 -11.34 2.18 14.97
CA HIS A 143 -11.24 2.23 13.51
C HIS A 143 -10.12 3.17 13.07
N TYR A 144 -9.31 2.71 12.12
CA TYR A 144 -8.25 3.46 11.47
C TYR A 144 -8.48 3.45 9.97
N SER A 145 -8.35 4.60 9.32
CA SER A 145 -8.39 4.70 7.87
C SER A 145 -7.53 5.86 7.36
N GLY A 146 -7.06 5.76 6.11
CA GLY A 146 -6.33 6.84 5.47
C GLY A 146 -5.86 6.50 4.06
N THR A 147 -5.58 7.54 3.29
CA THR A 147 -4.91 7.46 1.98
C THR A 147 -3.41 7.52 2.18
N ILE A 148 -2.70 6.54 1.63
CA ILE A 148 -1.26 6.34 1.79
C ILE A 148 -0.60 6.43 0.43
N ARG A 149 0.23 7.45 0.26
CA ARG A 149 1.00 7.71 -0.95
C ARG A 149 2.37 7.04 -0.85
N ARG A 150 3.04 6.90 -2.00
CA ARG A 150 4.41 6.39 -2.09
C ARG A 150 5.38 7.04 -1.08
N THR A 151 5.25 8.35 -0.86
CA THR A 151 6.12 9.13 0.04
C THR A 151 5.95 8.81 1.52
N ASP A 152 4.77 8.31 1.92
CA ASP A 152 4.40 8.08 3.32
C ASP A 152 5.03 6.79 3.87
N TRP A 153 5.41 5.89 2.97
CA TRP A 153 6.09 4.64 3.30
C TRP A 153 7.53 4.89 3.74
N VAL A 154 7.94 4.20 4.81
CA VAL A 154 9.30 4.17 5.31
C VAL A 154 9.84 2.76 5.17
N GLN A 155 10.96 2.59 4.48
CA GLN A 155 11.64 1.31 4.38
C GLN A 155 12.22 0.91 5.73
N ILE A 156 11.99 -0.33 6.15
CA ILE A 156 12.64 -0.90 7.33
C ILE A 156 14.10 -1.17 6.99
N GLY A 157 15.01 -0.49 7.69
CA GLY A 157 16.46 -0.64 7.51
C GLY A 157 17.02 0.03 6.25
N GLY A 158 16.30 0.99 5.65
CA GLY A 158 16.77 1.72 4.47
C GLY A 158 16.02 3.04 4.26
N SER A 159 16.18 3.64 3.08
CA SER A 159 15.59 4.94 2.71
C SER A 159 14.77 4.92 1.42
N ASP A 160 14.65 3.77 0.77
CA ASP A 160 13.88 3.64 -0.47
C ASP A 160 12.39 3.87 -0.22
N LYS A 161 11.66 4.07 -1.31
CA LYS A 161 10.19 4.09 -1.36
C LYS A 161 9.70 2.90 -2.18
N PRO A 162 8.49 2.38 -1.91
CA PRO A 162 7.91 1.38 -2.78
C PRO A 162 7.77 1.94 -4.20
N ASP A 163 7.84 1.07 -5.18
CA ASP A 163 7.64 1.38 -6.59
C ASP A 163 6.22 0.96 -6.97
N PHE A 164 5.40 1.95 -7.32
CA PHE A 164 4.02 1.73 -7.75
C PHE A 164 3.86 1.89 -9.28
N SER A 165 4.95 1.84 -10.04
CA SER A 165 4.90 1.85 -11.51
C SER A 165 4.43 0.51 -12.06
N ALA A 166 3.86 0.51 -13.27
CA ALA A 166 3.34 -0.70 -13.91
C ALA A 166 4.40 -1.81 -14.12
N GLY A 167 5.69 -1.45 -14.19
CA GLY A 167 6.80 -2.41 -14.34
C GLY A 167 7.39 -2.93 -13.03
N ALA A 168 6.88 -2.48 -11.88
CA ALA A 168 7.47 -2.77 -10.59
C ALA A 168 7.30 -4.24 -10.15
N ASP A 169 8.18 -4.67 -9.24
CA ASP A 169 8.06 -5.96 -8.54
C ASP A 169 6.68 -6.10 -7.87
N PRO A 170 6.13 -7.32 -7.78
CA PRO A 170 4.87 -7.56 -7.08
C PRO A 170 4.88 -7.06 -5.65
N VAL A 171 3.75 -6.46 -5.26
CA VAL A 171 3.51 -5.93 -3.93
C VAL A 171 2.65 -6.91 -3.14
N PHE A 172 3.06 -7.18 -1.90
CA PHE A 172 2.24 -7.90 -0.93
C PHE A 172 1.92 -6.97 0.24
N LEU A 173 0.63 -6.88 0.57
CA LEU A 173 0.13 -6.02 1.64
C LEU A 173 -0.36 -6.83 2.82
N GLY A 174 -0.37 -6.15 3.96
CA GLY A 174 -0.96 -6.62 5.19
C GLY A 174 -0.79 -5.56 6.26
N PHE A 175 -0.75 -5.99 7.52
CA PHE A 175 -0.52 -5.09 8.64
C PHE A 175 0.72 -5.52 9.44
N TYR A 176 1.43 -4.57 10.04
CA TYR A 176 2.39 -4.87 11.08
C TYR A 176 1.72 -4.87 12.45
N SER A 177 2.33 -5.63 13.35
CA SER A 177 2.13 -5.51 14.79
C SER A 177 3.48 -5.26 15.43
N GLY A 178 3.58 -4.29 16.33
CA GLY A 178 4.83 -3.94 17.00
C GLY A 178 4.65 -3.74 18.50
N ASN A 179 5.74 -3.89 19.24
CA ASN A 179 5.80 -3.55 20.65
C ASN A 179 7.20 -3.08 21.01
N GLY A 180 7.32 -2.45 22.16
CA GLY A 180 8.60 -2.06 22.73
C GLY A 180 8.50 -1.98 24.24
N GLY A 181 9.65 -1.86 24.88
CA GLY A 181 9.70 -1.69 26.32
C GLY A 181 11.09 -1.28 26.75
N SER A 182 11.19 -0.56 27.87
CA SER A 182 12.45 -0.17 28.49
C SER A 182 12.31 -0.24 30.02
N GLY A 183 13.43 -0.32 30.72
CA GLY A 183 13.47 -0.21 32.19
C GLY A 183 12.91 -1.42 32.97
N ILE A 184 12.62 -2.54 32.33
CA ILE A 184 12.19 -3.79 32.98
C ILE A 184 13.06 -4.94 32.47
N ASP A 185 13.58 -5.78 33.35
CA ASP A 185 14.24 -7.04 32.98
C ASP A 185 13.26 -8.20 33.22
N ALA A 186 12.39 -8.42 32.24
CA ALA A 186 11.35 -9.44 32.33
C ALA A 186 10.91 -9.91 30.95
N ARG A 187 10.36 -11.13 30.92
CA ARG A 187 9.66 -11.66 29.76
C ARG A 187 8.21 -11.17 29.79
N LEU A 188 7.81 -10.46 28.74
CA LEU A 188 6.48 -9.88 28.62
C LEU A 188 5.64 -10.62 27.58
N THR A 189 4.33 -10.60 27.77
CA THR A 189 3.36 -11.11 26.80
C THR A 189 2.27 -10.08 26.60
N ALA A 190 2.11 -9.61 25.36
CA ALA A 190 1.04 -8.69 24.97
C ALA A 190 0.17 -9.34 23.90
N SER A 191 -1.09 -8.96 23.84
CA SER A 191 -2.00 -9.41 22.79
C SER A 191 -2.94 -8.32 22.32
N GLY A 192 -3.20 -8.30 21.02
CA GLY A 192 -4.17 -7.43 20.37
C GLY A 192 -4.88 -8.15 19.24
N ARG A 193 -5.86 -7.49 18.66
CA ARG A 193 -6.68 -8.01 17.57
C ARG A 193 -6.74 -6.99 16.44
N VAL A 194 -6.81 -7.48 15.21
CA VAL A 194 -7.07 -6.69 14.00
C VAL A 194 -8.25 -7.30 13.28
N ASP A 195 -9.14 -6.46 12.77
CA ASP A 195 -10.28 -6.85 11.95
C ASP A 195 -10.55 -5.83 10.82
N ASN A 196 -11.43 -6.18 9.88
CA ASN A 196 -11.89 -5.31 8.79
C ASN A 196 -10.75 -4.65 7.99
N PHE A 197 -9.62 -5.34 7.82
CA PHE A 197 -8.48 -4.88 7.06
C PHE A 197 -8.82 -4.85 5.57
N LEU A 198 -8.97 -3.62 5.06
CA LEU A 198 -9.32 -3.29 3.69
C LEU A 198 -8.16 -2.50 3.06
N VAL A 199 -7.87 -2.81 1.81
CA VAL A 199 -7.02 -1.98 0.94
C VAL A 199 -7.77 -1.71 -0.35
N ARG A 200 -7.90 -0.46 -0.74
CA ARG A 200 -8.33 -0.03 -2.08
C ARG A 200 -7.13 0.59 -2.80
N TYR A 201 -6.84 0.10 -3.98
CA TYR A 201 -5.83 0.66 -4.87
C TYR A 201 -6.45 1.82 -5.61
N ILE A 202 -5.78 2.98 -5.57
CA ILE A 202 -6.14 4.15 -6.34
C ILE A 202 -5.16 4.23 -7.51
N PRO A 203 -5.61 3.89 -8.74
CA PRO A 203 -4.81 4.02 -9.95
C PRO A 203 -4.15 5.40 -10.05
N ALA A 204 -2.99 5.46 -10.68
CA ALA A 204 -2.47 6.74 -11.12
C ALA A 204 -3.32 7.24 -12.29
N CYS A 205 -3.58 8.55 -12.30
CA CYS A 205 -4.27 9.23 -13.38
C CYS A 205 -3.27 10.19 -14.01
N PRO A 206 -2.44 9.74 -14.97
CA PRO A 206 -1.42 10.60 -15.56
C PRO A 206 -2.04 11.84 -16.20
N ALA A 207 -3.24 11.71 -16.76
CA ALA A 207 -3.96 12.78 -17.44
C ALA A 207 -4.71 13.75 -16.51
N ASP A 208 -4.74 13.52 -15.19
CA ASP A 208 -5.21 14.50 -14.19
C ASP A 208 -4.05 15.45 -13.89
N LEU A 209 -3.89 16.44 -14.75
CA LEU A 209 -2.74 17.34 -14.78
C LEU A 209 -2.85 18.46 -13.73
N ASN A 210 -4.05 18.72 -13.22
CA ASN A 210 -4.28 19.69 -12.15
C ASN A 210 -4.36 19.04 -10.74
N GLY A 211 -4.51 17.71 -10.67
CA GLY A 211 -4.55 16.91 -9.45
C GLY A 211 -5.88 16.98 -8.68
N ASP A 212 -6.99 17.27 -9.34
CA ASP A 212 -8.32 17.40 -8.72
C ASP A 212 -9.13 16.08 -8.70
N GLY A 213 -8.57 15.02 -9.27
CA GLY A 213 -9.20 13.70 -9.35
C GLY A 213 -10.17 13.56 -10.51
N LEU A 214 -10.12 14.43 -11.52
CA LEU A 214 -10.86 14.32 -12.76
C LEU A 214 -9.91 14.52 -13.95
N VAL A 215 -10.33 14.06 -15.13
CA VAL A 215 -9.66 14.37 -16.40
C VAL A 215 -10.68 15.10 -17.26
N GLU A 216 -10.62 16.43 -17.24
CA GLU A 216 -11.62 17.29 -17.88
C GLU A 216 -10.99 18.44 -18.69
N ASP A 217 -11.80 19.44 -19.07
CA ASP A 217 -11.37 20.57 -19.91
C ASP A 217 -10.21 21.36 -19.29
N THR A 218 -10.16 21.40 -17.96
CA THR A 218 -9.06 22.02 -17.22
C THR A 218 -7.73 21.32 -17.52
N ASP A 219 -7.69 19.98 -17.46
CA ASP A 219 -6.51 19.19 -17.79
C ASP A 219 -6.16 19.28 -19.27
N PHE A 220 -7.17 19.29 -20.13
CA PHE A 220 -6.95 19.41 -21.58
C PHE A 220 -6.24 20.73 -21.92
N THR A 221 -6.60 21.81 -21.24
CA THR A 221 -5.93 23.11 -21.42
C THR A 221 -4.45 23.04 -21.01
N ILE A 222 -4.13 22.32 -19.94
CA ILE A 222 -2.74 22.10 -19.50
C ILE A 222 -1.99 21.21 -20.51
N PHE A 223 -2.63 20.13 -20.97
CA PHE A 223 -2.08 19.23 -21.97
C PHE A 223 -1.74 19.96 -23.27
N VAL A 224 -2.67 20.74 -23.83
CA VAL A 224 -2.47 21.48 -25.09
C VAL A 224 -1.32 22.49 -24.98
N ALA A 225 -1.14 23.12 -23.82
CA ALA A 225 0.00 24.01 -23.60
C ALA A 225 1.34 23.26 -23.71
N ALA A 226 1.45 22.08 -23.09
CA ALA A 226 2.64 21.24 -23.18
C ALA A 226 2.84 20.65 -24.60
N TYR A 227 1.76 20.19 -25.24
CA TYR A 227 1.76 19.68 -26.60
C TYR A 227 2.28 20.71 -27.62
N ASN A 228 1.93 21.99 -27.45
CA ASN A 228 2.43 23.07 -28.30
C ASN A 228 3.94 23.34 -28.12
N ILE A 229 4.52 22.94 -26.98
CA ILE A 229 5.97 23.02 -26.72
C ILE A 229 6.69 21.80 -27.31
N LEU A 230 6.04 20.64 -27.32
CA LEU A 230 6.49 19.35 -27.86
C LEU A 230 7.70 18.72 -27.16
N ASP A 231 8.83 19.41 -27.04
CA ASP A 231 10.08 18.86 -26.50
C ASP A 231 10.17 19.03 -24.99
N CYS A 232 10.27 17.93 -24.23
CA CYS A 232 10.40 17.98 -22.78
C CYS A 232 11.70 18.64 -22.28
N ALA A 233 12.71 18.80 -23.15
CA ALA A 233 13.94 19.53 -22.86
C ALA A 233 13.82 21.05 -23.06
N ASP A 234 12.72 21.54 -23.63
CA ASP A 234 12.51 22.98 -23.81
C ASP A 234 12.39 23.69 -22.45
N PRO A 235 13.12 24.80 -22.21
CA PRO A 235 13.07 25.52 -20.94
C PRO A 235 11.70 26.09 -20.56
N SER A 236 10.78 26.24 -21.51
CA SER A 236 9.41 26.68 -21.28
C SER A 236 8.47 25.53 -20.88
N MET A 237 8.89 24.26 -21.04
CA MET A 237 8.13 23.10 -20.59
C MET A 237 8.00 23.09 -19.06
N PRO A 238 6.81 22.79 -18.49
CA PRO A 238 6.65 22.58 -17.06
C PRO A 238 7.63 21.52 -16.54
N ALA A 239 8.12 21.72 -15.32
CA ALA A 239 9.10 20.83 -14.71
C ALA A 239 8.60 19.38 -14.67
N ASN A 240 9.47 18.44 -15.03
CA ASN A 240 9.22 17.00 -15.18
C ASN A 240 8.28 16.60 -16.34
N CYS A 241 7.93 17.53 -17.25
CA CYS A 241 7.13 17.24 -18.45
C CYS A 241 5.89 16.37 -18.16
N PRO A 242 4.94 16.86 -17.33
CA PRO A 242 3.87 16.01 -16.78
C PRO A 242 2.90 15.45 -17.84
N ALA A 243 2.91 15.99 -19.07
CA ALA A 243 2.06 15.55 -20.17
C ALA A 243 2.71 14.50 -21.11
N ASP A 244 3.98 14.13 -20.87
CA ASP A 244 4.65 13.02 -21.56
C ASP A 244 4.29 11.71 -20.83
N PHE A 245 3.16 11.13 -21.23
CA PHE A 245 2.55 9.97 -20.58
C PHE A 245 3.22 8.66 -20.96
N ASN A 246 3.89 8.62 -22.11
CA ASN A 246 4.62 7.44 -22.56
C ASN A 246 6.13 7.47 -22.18
N SER A 247 6.60 8.61 -21.66
CA SER A 247 7.98 8.88 -21.22
C SER A 247 9.03 8.78 -22.32
N ASP A 248 8.70 9.20 -23.55
CA ASP A 248 9.63 9.20 -24.70
C ASP A 248 10.39 10.54 -24.89
N GLY A 249 10.08 11.54 -24.06
CA GLY A 249 10.70 12.86 -24.07
C GLY A 249 9.97 13.88 -24.95
N PHE A 250 8.83 13.53 -25.53
CA PHE A 250 7.98 14.43 -26.30
C PHE A 250 6.54 14.41 -25.76
N VAL A 251 5.81 15.50 -25.98
CA VAL A 251 4.37 15.59 -25.73
C VAL A 251 3.69 15.67 -27.08
N ASP A 252 3.31 14.52 -27.64
CA ASP A 252 2.85 14.41 -29.02
C ASP A 252 1.55 13.61 -29.16
N ASP A 253 1.20 13.24 -30.41
CA ASP A 253 -0.03 12.50 -30.73
C ASP A 253 -0.15 11.20 -29.92
N ALA A 254 0.96 10.56 -29.54
CA ALA A 254 0.96 9.36 -28.71
C ALA A 254 0.44 9.64 -27.31
N ASP A 255 0.85 10.75 -26.69
CA ASP A 255 0.33 11.19 -25.39
C ASP A 255 -1.11 11.68 -25.50
N PHE A 256 -1.46 12.32 -26.61
CA PHE A 256 -2.84 12.75 -26.85
C PHE A 256 -3.81 11.55 -26.90
N LEU A 257 -3.39 10.41 -27.47
CA LEU A 257 -4.20 9.19 -27.42
C LEU A 257 -4.44 8.70 -25.99
N VAL A 258 -3.41 8.78 -25.12
CA VAL A 258 -3.54 8.43 -23.69
C VAL A 258 -4.47 9.43 -22.98
N PHE A 259 -4.31 10.73 -23.25
CA PHE A 259 -5.15 11.79 -22.71
C PHE A 259 -6.62 11.59 -23.06
N VAL A 260 -6.93 11.45 -24.36
CA VAL A 260 -8.31 11.35 -24.87
C VAL A 260 -9.00 10.10 -24.35
N GLN A 261 -8.27 9.01 -24.14
CA GLN A 261 -8.83 7.83 -23.49
C GLN A 261 -9.30 8.15 -22.07
N ALA A 262 -8.43 8.76 -21.25
CA ALA A 262 -8.78 9.15 -19.88
C ALA A 262 -9.89 10.20 -19.82
N TYR A 263 -9.83 11.22 -20.68
CA TYR A 263 -10.81 12.30 -20.78
C TYR A 263 -12.20 11.78 -21.17
N ASN A 264 -12.29 10.87 -22.15
CA ASN A 264 -13.58 10.29 -22.58
C ASN A 264 -14.26 9.46 -21.48
N GLU A 265 -13.47 8.88 -20.58
CA GLU A 265 -13.99 8.13 -19.46
C GLU A 265 -14.51 9.07 -18.35
N LEU A 266 -14.13 10.35 -18.35
CA LEU A 266 -14.38 11.33 -17.27
C LEU A 266 -14.01 10.78 -15.89
N LEU A 267 -13.08 9.83 -15.85
CA LEU A 267 -12.80 9.01 -14.68
C LEU A 267 -11.32 9.07 -14.37
N CYS A 268 -11.05 9.51 -13.15
CA CYS A 268 -9.90 9.08 -12.37
C CYS A 268 -10.47 8.23 -11.22
N PRO A 269 -10.63 6.90 -11.41
CA PRO A 269 -11.26 6.04 -10.41
C PRO A 269 -10.44 5.88 -9.13
#